data_AF-A0A1W2DKD8-F1
#
_entry.id   AF-A0A1W2DKD8-F1
#
_cell.length_a   1.000
_cell.length_b   1.000
_cell.length_c   1.000
_cell.angle_alpha   90.00
_cell.angle_beta   90.00
_cell.angle_gamma   90.00
#
_symmetry.space_group_name_H-M   'P 1'
#
loop_
_entity.id
_entity.type
_entity.pdbx_description
1 polymer ?
#
loop_
_entity_poly.entity_id
_entity_poly.type
_entity_poly.pdbx_seq_one_letter_code
_entity_poly.pdbx_strand_id
1 'polypeptide(L)'
;MAIANLVELKEKFEIQTYQKPQNVDKHNHIPFSGSPKKHPTNKSKVILIADPFTPNTFYYEFNIQDIAFAEELASITNLEGESMSMARIWVKKQSVGVRCTPFIVDVIKSH
;
A
#
# COMPACT_ATOMS: atom_id res chain seq x y z
N MET A 1 6.68 20.10 -6.03
CA MET A 1 7.44 18.98 -6.66
C MET A 1 6.82 17.62 -6.31
N ALA A 2 5.53 17.40 -6.59
CA ALA A 2 4.82 16.15 -6.26
C ALA A 2 4.65 15.18 -7.45
N ILE A 3 4.99 15.64 -8.67
CA ILE A 3 4.71 14.95 -9.93
C ILE A 3 5.78 13.88 -10.23
N ALA A 4 7.02 14.08 -9.75
CA ALA A 4 8.14 13.18 -10.03
C ALA A 4 7.98 11.78 -9.39
N ASN A 5 7.41 11.70 -8.19
CA ASN A 5 7.23 10.41 -7.49
C ASN A 5 6.17 9.51 -8.14
N LEU A 6 5.21 10.10 -8.87
CA LEU A 6 4.18 9.34 -9.59
C LEU A 6 4.75 8.70 -10.86
N VAL A 7 5.66 9.41 -11.55
CA VAL A 7 6.31 8.96 -12.78
C VAL A 7 7.33 7.86 -12.49
N GLU A 8 8.13 7.96 -11.43
CA GLU A 8 9.12 6.92 -11.05
C GLU A 8 8.47 5.61 -10.55
N LEU A 9 7.22 5.66 -10.10
CA LEU A 9 6.41 4.46 -9.86
C LEU A 9 6.01 3.86 -11.22
N LYS A 10 5.48 4.68 -12.12
CA LYS A 10 5.01 4.26 -13.45
C LYS A 10 6.10 3.67 -14.35
N GLU A 11 7.35 4.16 -14.25
CA GLU A 11 8.47 3.76 -15.12
C GLU A 11 9.18 2.46 -14.71
N LYS A 12 9.09 2.05 -13.45
CA LYS A 12 9.80 0.84 -12.94
C LYS A 12 8.87 -0.28 -12.51
N PHE A 13 7.57 0.00 -12.42
CA PHE A 13 6.57 -0.98 -12.12
C PHE A 13 5.72 -1.19 -13.37
N GLU A 14 5.99 -2.29 -14.06
CA GLU A 14 4.97 -3.06 -14.77
C GLU A 14 3.91 -3.62 -13.79
N ILE A 15 3.52 -2.85 -12.75
CA ILE A 15 2.26 -3.07 -12.05
C ILE A 15 1.23 -2.73 -13.11
N GLN A 16 0.70 -3.80 -13.71
CA GLN A 16 -0.28 -3.77 -14.77
C GLN A 16 -1.19 -2.57 -14.57
N THR A 17 -1.13 -1.68 -15.57
CA THR A 17 -2.07 -0.60 -15.88
C THR A 17 -3.13 -0.39 -14.81
N TYR A 18 -3.15 0.78 -14.19
CA TYR A 18 -4.37 1.38 -13.68
C TYR A 18 -5.53 1.13 -14.68
N GLN A 19 -6.30 0.07 -14.47
CA GLN A 19 -7.44 -0.32 -15.31
C GLN A 19 -8.72 -0.10 -14.51
N LYS A 20 -9.84 0.11 -15.19
CA LYS A 20 -11.13 -0.01 -14.50
C LYS A 20 -11.29 -1.48 -14.07
N PRO A 21 -11.92 -1.77 -12.91
CA PRO A 21 -12.01 -3.13 -12.33
C PRO A 21 -12.93 -4.09 -13.11
N GLN A 22 -13.01 -3.96 -14.43
CA GLN A 22 -14.00 -4.61 -15.28
C GLN A 22 -13.85 -6.13 -15.35
N ASN A 23 -12.67 -6.69 -15.03
CA ASN A 23 -12.37 -8.13 -15.12
C ASN A 23 -11.72 -8.73 -13.85
N VAL A 24 -11.78 -8.05 -12.70
CA VAL A 24 -11.22 -8.63 -11.47
C VAL A 24 -12.19 -9.66 -10.90
N ASP A 25 -11.75 -10.91 -10.79
CA ASP A 25 -12.48 -11.95 -10.08
C ASP A 25 -12.49 -11.65 -8.57
N LYS A 26 -13.54 -10.96 -8.13
CA LYS A 26 -13.78 -10.62 -6.72
C LYS A 26 -14.00 -11.85 -5.84
N HIS A 27 -14.27 -13.03 -6.40
CA HIS A 27 -14.43 -14.25 -5.62
C HIS A 27 -13.09 -14.83 -5.18
N ASN A 28 -12.02 -14.61 -5.96
CA ASN A 28 -10.69 -15.17 -5.69
C ASN A 28 -9.67 -14.15 -5.16
N HIS A 29 -10.05 -12.88 -5.01
CA HIS A 29 -9.16 -11.82 -4.56
C HIS A 29 -9.76 -11.02 -3.40
N ILE A 30 -8.90 -10.55 -2.51
CA ILE A 30 -9.26 -9.68 -1.38
C ILE A 30 -8.66 -8.28 -1.61
N PRO A 31 -9.46 -7.21 -1.50
CA PRO A 31 -8.96 -5.85 -1.65
C PRO A 31 -8.25 -5.34 -0.40
N PHE A 32 -7.14 -4.64 -0.59
CA PHE A 32 -6.43 -3.89 0.44
C PHE A 32 -6.16 -2.48 -0.05
N SER A 33 -6.41 -1.47 0.79
CA SER A 33 -6.21 -0.06 0.42
C SER A 33 -5.12 0.59 1.27
N GLY A 34 -4.37 1.50 0.67
CA GLY A 34 -3.33 2.27 1.34
C GLY A 34 -2.43 3.02 0.35
N SER A 35 -1.40 3.69 0.84
CA SER A 35 -0.40 4.34 0.01
C SER A 35 0.69 3.34 -0.39
N PRO A 36 0.87 3.04 -1.69
CA PRO A 36 1.83 2.05 -2.15
C PRO A 36 3.27 2.60 -2.09
N LYS A 37 4.21 1.79 -1.60
CA LYS A 37 5.63 2.08 -1.51
C LYS A 37 6.47 0.87 -1.95
N LYS A 38 7.63 1.13 -2.56
CA LYS A 38 8.65 0.10 -2.82
C LYS A 38 9.17 -0.41 -1.48
N HIS A 39 9.30 -1.73 -1.32
CA HIS A 39 10.01 -2.26 -0.18
C HIS A 39 11.50 -1.85 -0.28
N PRO A 40 12.12 -1.33 0.80
CA PRO A 40 13.46 -0.71 0.73
C PRO A 40 14.56 -1.68 0.31
N THR A 41 14.45 -2.95 0.68
CA THR A 41 15.49 -3.97 0.45
C THR A 41 15.05 -5.16 -0.40
N ASN A 42 13.76 -5.30 -0.71
CA ASN A 42 13.22 -6.51 -1.34
C ASN A 42 12.33 -6.12 -2.53
N LYS A 43 12.88 -6.21 -3.73
CA LYS A 43 12.20 -5.76 -4.96
C LYS A 43 10.99 -6.61 -5.34
N SER A 44 10.81 -7.82 -4.78
CA SER A 44 9.65 -8.66 -5.06
C SER A 44 8.45 -8.34 -4.17
N LYS A 45 8.57 -7.35 -3.29
CA LYS A 45 7.53 -6.98 -2.32
C LYS A 45 7.09 -5.53 -2.46
N VAL A 46 5.83 -5.29 -2.13
CA VAL A 46 5.25 -3.96 -2.02
C VAL A 46 4.79 -3.72 -0.60
N ILE A 47 4.95 -2.49 -0.14
CA ILE A 47 4.42 -2.01 1.14
C ILE A 47 3.19 -1.14 0.85
N LEU A 48 2.13 -1.32 1.64
CA LEU A 48 0.91 -0.54 1.54
C LEU A 48 0.62 0.11 2.90
N ILE A 49 0.84 1.41 3.02
CA ILE A 49 0.60 2.17 4.26
C ILE A 49 -0.89 2.44 4.37
N ALA A 50 -1.59 1.80 5.32
CA ALA A 50 -3.05 1.79 5.35
C ALA A 50 -3.65 3.18 5.62
N ASP A 51 -3.04 3.93 6.52
CA ASP A 51 -3.54 5.24 6.96
C ASP A 51 -2.36 6.15 7.32
N PRO A 52 -1.79 6.90 6.35
CA PRO A 52 -0.50 7.55 6.53
C PRO A 52 -0.49 8.73 7.51
N PHE A 53 -1.65 9.29 7.85
CA PHE A 53 -1.73 10.49 8.67
C PHE A 53 -2.22 10.23 10.10
N THR A 54 -2.39 8.96 10.49
CA THR A 54 -2.72 8.61 11.87
C THR A 54 -1.49 8.14 12.66
N PRO A 55 -1.37 8.52 13.95
CA PRO A 55 -0.23 8.14 14.79
C PRO A 55 -0.05 6.62 14.93
N ASN A 56 -1.15 5.86 14.87
CA ASN A 56 -1.15 4.39 14.97
C ASN A 56 -1.24 3.74 13.58
N THR A 57 -0.62 4.36 12.58
CA THR A 57 -0.55 3.79 11.23
C THR A 57 0.11 2.42 11.26
N PHE A 58 -0.27 1.57 10.33
CA PHE A 58 0.36 0.28 10.10
C PHE A 58 0.49 0.08 8.60
N TYR A 59 1.35 -0.84 8.21
CA TYR A 59 1.50 -1.19 6.81
C TYR A 59 1.24 -2.68 6.57
N TYR A 60 0.75 -2.96 5.37
CA TYR A 60 0.78 -4.30 4.81
C TYR A 60 2.01 -4.49 3.95
N GLU A 61 2.49 -5.71 3.88
CA GLU A 61 3.49 -6.14 2.92
C GLU A 61 2.99 -7.39 2.20
N PHE A 62 3.10 -7.37 0.87
CA PHE A 62 2.69 -8.46 -0.01
C PHE A 62 3.76 -8.75 -1.05
N ASN A 63 3.83 -10.00 -1.52
CA ASN A 63 4.60 -10.30 -2.72
C ASN A 63 3.87 -9.74 -3.94
N ILE A 64 4.62 -9.12 -4.86
CA ILE A 64 4.07 -8.51 -6.07
C ILE A 64 3.38 -9.55 -6.95
N GLN A 65 3.92 -10.78 -7.04
CA GLN A 65 3.34 -11.88 -7.82
C GLN A 65 1.93 -12.31 -7.38
N ASP A 66 1.56 -12.00 -6.14
CA ASP A 66 0.26 -12.36 -5.55
C ASP A 66 -0.80 -11.26 -5.77
N ILE A 67 -0.41 -10.13 -6.37
CA ILE A 67 -1.28 -9.00 -6.67
C ILE A 67 -1.77 -9.14 -8.10
N ALA A 68 -3.07 -9.36 -8.25
CA ALA A 68 -3.66 -9.50 -9.57
C ALA A 68 -3.90 -8.14 -10.23
N PHE A 69 -4.25 -7.12 -9.45
CA PHE A 69 -4.65 -5.83 -9.98
C PHE A 69 -4.53 -4.70 -8.94
N ALA A 70 -4.33 -3.46 -9.41
CA ALA A 70 -4.29 -2.25 -8.59
C ALA A 70 -5.08 -1.09 -9.22
N GLU A 71 -5.95 -0.43 -8.45
CA GLU A 71 -6.68 0.78 -8.84
C GLU A 71 -6.20 2.02 -8.07
N GLU A 72 -6.22 3.18 -8.72
CA GLU A 72 -6.01 4.47 -8.06
C GLU A 72 -7.23 4.80 -7.22
N LEU A 73 -7.01 5.31 -6.02
CA LEU A 73 -8.02 5.93 -5.21
C LEU A 73 -7.76 7.44 -5.12
N ALA A 74 -8.74 8.18 -4.63
CA ALA A 74 -8.53 9.57 -4.29
C ALA A 74 -7.37 9.70 -3.30
N SER A 75 -6.46 10.65 -3.55
CA SER A 75 -5.40 11.01 -2.61
C SER A 75 -6.01 11.50 -1.30
N ILE A 76 -5.34 11.21 -0.19
CA ILE A 76 -5.71 11.76 1.12
C ILE A 76 -4.83 12.97 1.37
N THR A 77 -5.42 14.04 1.91
CA THR A 77 -4.70 15.27 2.25
C THR A 77 -4.97 15.63 3.71
N ASN A 78 -3.92 15.94 4.47
CA ASN A 78 -4.05 16.37 5.86
C ASN A 78 -4.28 17.89 5.98
N LEU A 79 -4.48 18.38 7.20
CA LEU A 79 -4.73 19.80 7.48
C LEU A 79 -3.54 20.71 7.17
N GLU A 80 -2.33 20.14 7.07
CA GLU A 80 -1.10 20.86 6.71
C GLU A 80 -0.91 20.95 5.19
N GLY A 81 -1.83 20.38 4.40
CA GLY A 81 -1.79 20.38 2.94
C GLY A 81 -0.89 19.29 2.34
N GLU A 82 -0.36 18.37 3.15
CA GLU A 82 0.39 17.22 2.66
C GLU A 82 -0.57 16.23 2.03
N SER A 83 -0.27 15.78 0.80
CA SER A 83 -1.10 14.84 0.06
C SER A 83 -0.37 13.55 -0.23
N MET A 84 -1.06 12.42 -0.03
CA MET A 84 -0.55 11.08 -0.32
C MET A 84 -1.46 10.34 -1.28
N SER A 85 -0.85 9.80 -2.33
CA SER A 85 -1.54 8.94 -3.30
C SER A 85 -1.93 7.62 -2.65
N MET A 86 -3.14 7.18 -2.97
CA MET A 86 -3.74 5.97 -2.45
C MET A 86 -4.05 5.02 -3.59
N ALA A 87 -3.95 3.74 -3.30
CA ALA A 87 -4.34 2.68 -4.23
C ALA A 87 -5.11 1.59 -3.49
N ARG A 88 -5.92 0.84 -4.23
CA ARG A 88 -6.44 -0.45 -3.79
C ARG A 88 -5.84 -1.55 -4.63
N ILE A 89 -5.20 -2.51 -3.97
CA ILE A 89 -4.67 -3.72 -4.58
C ILE A 89 -5.60 -4.90 -4.32
N TRP A 90 -5.70 -5.80 -5.28
CA TRP A 90 -6.48 -7.03 -5.18
C TRP A 90 -5.53 -8.22 -5.09
N VAL A 91 -5.41 -8.76 -3.88
CA VAL A 91 -4.46 -9.84 -3.56
C VAL A 91 -5.16 -11.18 -3.65
N LYS A 92 -4.54 -12.17 -4.27
CA LYS A 92 -5.08 -13.52 -4.40
C LYS A 92 -5.38 -14.12 -3.01
N LYS A 93 -6.52 -14.81 -2.87
CA LYS A 93 -6.86 -15.54 -1.65
C LYS A 93 -5.79 -16.58 -1.34
N GLN A 94 -5.58 -16.84 -0.05
CA GLN A 94 -4.56 -17.76 0.49
C GLN A 94 -3.10 -17.31 0.28
N SER A 95 -2.84 -16.15 -0.33
CA SER A 95 -1.50 -15.55 -0.33
C SER A 95 -1.10 -15.07 1.07
N VAL A 96 0.21 -15.02 1.32
CA VAL A 96 0.75 -14.56 2.60
C VAL A 96 0.93 -13.04 2.55
N GLY A 97 0.30 -12.36 3.51
CA GLY A 97 0.52 -10.95 3.79
C GLY A 97 1.12 -10.77 5.17
N VAL A 98 1.95 -9.74 5.33
CA VAL A 98 2.44 -9.30 6.64
C VAL A 98 1.71 -8.01 7.01
N ARG A 99 1.23 -7.89 8.25
CA ARG A 99 0.73 -6.64 8.81
C ARG A 99 1.66 -6.20 9.93
N CYS A 100 2.28 -5.04 9.77
CA CYS A 100 3.25 -4.49 10.71
C CYS A 100 2.68 -3.23 11.35
N THR A 101 2.48 -3.29 12.67
CA THR A 101 2.09 -2.12 13.48
C THR A 101 3.32 -1.67 14.28
N PRO A 102 3.92 -0.51 13.95
CA PRO A 102 4.96 0.06 14.78
C PRO A 102 4.41 0.39 16.16
N PHE A 103 5.26 0.29 17.18
CA PHE A 103 4.92 0.65 18.54
C PHE A 103 6.09 1.43 19.17
N ILE A 104 5.76 2.26 20.15
CA ILE A 104 6.76 2.98 20.93
C ILE A 104 7.25 2.05 22.04
N VAL A 105 8.57 1.85 22.11
CA VAL A 105 9.20 1.18 23.25
C VAL A 105 9.32 2.21 24.37
N ASP A 106 8.53 2.04 25.43
CA ASP A 106 8.58 2.87 26.64
C ASP A 106 9.07 2.04 27.85
N VAL A 107 9.45 2.72 28.93
CA VAL A 107 9.89 2.09 30.18
C VAL A 107 8.69 1.41 30.85
N ILE A 108 8.82 0.13 31.16
CA ILE A 108 7.83 -0.59 31.98
C ILE A 108 7.86 0.05 33.37
N LYS A 109 6.85 0.84 33.73
CA LYS A 109 6.65 1.24 35.13
C LYS A 109 6.22 0.00 35.90
N SER A 110 7.16 -0.64 36.58
CA SER A 110 6.85 -1.59 37.65
C SER A 110 6.18 -0.80 38.77
N HIS A 111 4.90 -1.07 39.03
CA HIS A 111 4.22 -0.65 40.24
C HIS A 111 4.76 -1.42 41.45
#